data_AF-A0A2G9HF16-F1
#
_entry.id   AF-A0A2G9HF16-F1
#
_cell.length_a   1.000
_cell.length_b   1.000
_cell.length_c   1.000
_cell.angle_alpha   90.00
_cell.angle_beta   90.00
_cell.angle_gamma   90.00
#
_symmetry.space_group_name_H-M   'P 1'
#
loop_
_entity.id
_entity.type
_entity.pdbx_description
1 polymer ?
#
loop_
_entity_poly.entity_id
_entity_poly.type
_entity_poly.pdbx_seq_one_letter_code
_entity_poly.pdbx_strand_id
1 'polypeptide(L)' 'MLVRPSSLFIEDLSNKNPFSEEGFGSVKRVYIMCREDKGVLVNFRRWEIENRGVAEVKEMGNADHMATLSTPKGTLPIST' A
#
# COMPACT_ATOMS: atom_id res chain seq x y z
N MET A 1 -8.62 -3.93 -28.29
CA MET A 1 -8.34 -3.47 -26.90
C MET A 1 -7.28 -2.40 -26.97
N LEU A 2 -7.58 -1.15 -26.60
CA LEU A 2 -6.58 -0.09 -26.52
C LEU A 2 -5.84 -0.24 -25.20
N VAL A 3 -4.61 -0.74 -25.27
CA VAL A 3 -3.75 -0.87 -24.09
C VAL A 3 -2.91 0.40 -23.99
N ARG A 4 -3.15 1.19 -22.95
CA ARG A 4 -2.27 2.31 -22.62
C ARG A 4 -0.97 1.72 -22.04
N PRO A 5 0.21 2.03 -22.58
CA PRO A 5 1.47 1.61 -21.99
C PRO A 5 1.57 2.14 -20.55
N SER A 6 1.76 1.24 -19.58
CA SER A 6 2.04 1.61 -18.20
C SER A 6 3.54 1.86 -18.03
N SER A 7 3.93 2.95 -17.39
CA SER A 7 5.34 3.22 -17.08
C SER A 7 5.70 2.64 -15.71
N LEU A 8 5.92 1.32 -15.66
CA LEU A 8 6.22 0.62 -14.41
C LEU A 8 7.72 0.64 -14.04
N PHE A 9 8.60 1.12 -14.93
CA PHE A 9 10.05 1.28 -14.71
C PHE A 9 10.74 0.04 -14.11
N ILE A 10 10.25 -1.17 -14.42
CA ILE A 10 10.67 -2.40 -13.75
C ILE A 10 12.17 -2.67 -13.96
N GLU A 11 12.66 -2.51 -15.19
CA GLU A 11 14.08 -2.73 -15.56
C GLU A 11 15.01 -1.70 -14.89
N ASP A 12 14.57 -0.45 -14.78
CA ASP A 12 15.34 0.59 -14.11
C ASP A 12 15.42 0.34 -12.61
N LEU A 13 14.32 -0.13 -12.01
CA LEU A 13 14.21 -0.40 -10.57
C LEU A 13 14.91 -1.70 -10.15
N SER A 14 15.01 -2.72 -11.02
CA SER A 14 15.68 -3.99 -10.68
C SER A 14 17.17 -3.82 -10.38
N ASN A 15 17.78 -2.75 -10.88
CA ASN A 15 19.19 -2.43 -10.67
C ASN A 15 19.42 -1.38 -9.56
N LYS A 16 18.37 -0.94 -8.87
CA LYS A 16 18.47 0.01 -7.77
C LYS A 16 18.59 -0.73 -6.44
N ASN A 17 19.39 -0.16 -5.55
CA ASN A 17 19.45 -0.64 -4.17
C ASN A 17 18.08 -0.49 -3.51
N PRO A 18 17.73 -1.38 -2.57
CA PRO A 18 16.59 -1.18 -1.68
C PRO A 18 16.66 0.18 -0.98
N PHE A 19 15.53 0.63 -0.45
CA PHE A 19 15.49 1.88 0.30
C PHE A 19 16.45 1.88 1.50
N SER A 20 16.93 3.06 1.90
CA SER A 20 17.87 3.21 3.02
C SER A 20 17.17 3.32 4.37
N GLU A 21 17.86 2.88 5.43
CA GLU A 21 17.42 3.01 6.82
C GLU A 21 17.33 4.47 7.27
N GLU A 22 18.29 5.31 6.87
CA GLU A 22 18.28 6.74 7.21
C GLU A 22 17.12 7.50 6.54
N GLY A 23 16.66 7.04 5.38
CA GLY A 23 15.57 7.65 4.60
C GLY A 23 14.22 6.98 4.83
N PHE A 24 13.89 5.99 4.00
CA PHE A 24 12.58 5.33 4.06
C PHE A 24 12.40 4.46 5.32
N GLY A 25 13.48 3.92 5.87
CA GLY A 25 13.44 3.12 7.10
C GLY A 25 13.17 3.93 8.36
N SER A 26 13.52 5.23 8.38
CA SER A 26 13.48 6.06 9.57
C SER A 26 12.07 6.56 9.92
N VAL A 27 11.12 6.47 8.99
CA VAL A 27 9.74 6.96 9.19
C VAL A 27 8.82 5.87 9.74
N LYS A 28 7.92 6.26 10.64
CA LYS A 28 6.86 5.35 11.13
C LYS A 28 5.89 5.05 9.98
N ARG A 29 5.69 3.76 9.70
CA ARG A 29 4.81 3.29 8.62
C ARG A 29 3.56 2.62 9.21
N VAL A 30 2.40 3.01 8.69
CA VAL A 30 1.10 2.40 9.01
C VAL A 30 0.52 1.80 7.74
N TYR A 31 -0.06 0.62 7.83
CA TYR A 31 -0.73 -0.05 6.71
C TYR A 31 -2.24 -0.03 6.90
N ILE A 32 -3.00 0.26 5.84
CA ILE A 32 -4.46 0.19 5.85
C ILE A 32 -4.92 -0.96 4.96
N MET A 33 -5.62 -1.92 5.55
CA MET A 33 -6.17 -3.09 4.89
C MET A 33 -7.64 -2.88 4.54
N CYS A 34 -7.92 -2.71 3.24
CA CYS A 34 -9.28 -2.63 2.70
C CYS A 34 -9.86 -4.02 2.46
N ARG A 35 -10.90 -4.43 3.20
CA ARG A 35 -11.44 -5.80 3.11
C ARG A 35 -12.18 -6.08 1.80
N GLU A 36 -12.75 -5.06 1.17
CA GLU A 36 -13.51 -5.21 -0.08
C GLU A 36 -12.69 -4.91 -1.35
N ASP A 37 -11.40 -4.63 -1.20
CA ASP A 37 -10.52 -4.40 -2.34
C ASP A 37 -10.29 -5.71 -3.12
N LYS A 38 -10.78 -5.70 -4.36
CA LYS A 38 -10.68 -6.78 -5.36
C LYS A 38 -9.55 -6.57 -6.38
N GLY A 39 -8.89 -5.41 -6.35
CA GLY A 39 -7.75 -5.09 -7.23
C GLY A 39 -6.45 -5.73 -6.77
N VAL A 40 -6.32 -6.03 -5.48
CA VAL A 40 -5.14 -6.69 -4.90
C VAL A 40 -5.57 -7.90 -4.07
N LEU A 41 -4.84 -9.01 -4.19
CA LEU A 41 -5.13 -10.23 -3.43
C LEU A 41 -4.81 -10.04 -1.94
N VAL A 42 -5.69 -10.51 -1.06
CA VAL A 42 -5.52 -10.40 0.40
C VAL A 42 -4.22 -11.06 0.87
N ASN A 43 -3.86 -12.21 0.30
CA ASN A 43 -2.61 -12.90 0.65
C ASN A 43 -1.37 -12.08 0.27
N PHE A 44 -1.44 -11.35 -0.85
CA PHE A 44 -0.35 -10.46 -1.26
C PHE A 44 -0.18 -9.32 -0.26
N ARG A 45 -1.27 -8.68 0.19
CA ARG A 45 -1.16 -7.62 1.21
C ARG A 45 -0.65 -8.12 2.55
N ARG A 46 -1.09 -9.30 3.01
CA ARG A 46 -0.56 -9.92 4.25
C ARG A 46 0.94 -10.15 4.15
N TRP A 47 1.40 -10.71 3.04
CA TRP A 47 2.82 -10.87 2.76
C TRP A 47 3.56 -9.53 2.75
N GLU A 48 3.00 -8.47 2.16
CA GLU A 48 3.61 -7.13 2.19
C GLU A 48 3.74 -6.58 3.61
N ILE A 49 2.71 -6.74 4.45
CA ILE A 49 2.72 -6.28 5.84
C ILE A 49 3.83 -6.96 6.62
N GLU A 50 3.94 -8.29 6.49
CA GLU A 50 4.98 -9.09 7.15
C GLU A 50 6.37 -8.70 6.67
N ASN A 51 6.54 -8.51 5.36
CA ASN A 51 7.85 -8.23 4.76
C ASN A 51 8.33 -6.78 4.98
N ARG A 52 7.43 -5.80 5.10
CA ARG A 52 7.80 -4.37 5.15
C ARG A 52 8.02 -3.82 6.57
N GLY A 53 7.69 -4.57 7.62
CA GLY A 53 7.88 -4.14 9.00
C GLY A 53 7.15 -2.83 9.31
N VAL A 54 5.82 -2.85 9.26
CA VAL A 54 4.97 -1.70 9.59
C VAL A 54 4.69 -1.64 11.09
N ALA A 55 4.58 -0.42 11.64
CA ALA A 55 4.36 -0.22 13.07
C ALA A 55 2.91 -0.48 13.49
N GLU A 56 1.95 -0.33 12.57
CA GLU A 56 0.53 -0.51 12.84
C GLU A 56 -0.19 -0.96 11.56
N VAL A 57 -1.21 -1.81 11.73
CA VAL A 57 -2.12 -2.23 10.67
C VAL A 57 -3.55 -1.90 11.09
N LYS A 58 -4.28 -1.14 10.27
CA LYS A 58 -5.70 -0.84 10.46
C LYS A 58 -6.54 -1.54 9.39
N GLU A 59 -7.54 -2.32 9.80
CA GLU A 59 -8.49 -2.94 8.87
C GLU A 59 -9.73 -2.07 8.70
N MET A 60 -10.14 -1.88 7.44
CA MET A 60 -11.38 -1.19 7.08
C MET A 60 -12.35 -2.19 6.44
N GLY A 61 -13.50 -2.37 7.09
CA GLY A 61 -14.52 -3.35 6.69
C GLY A 61 -15.16 -3.06 5.34
N ASN A 62 -15.52 -1.80 5.08
CA ASN A 62 -16.33 -1.41 3.92
C ASN A 62 -15.54 -0.60 2.88
N ALA A 63 -14.20 -0.66 2.93
CA ALA A 63 -13.34 0.07 2.00
C ALA A 63 -12.92 -0.82 0.83
N ASP A 64 -12.99 -0.29 -0.40
CA ASP A 64 -12.47 -0.93 -1.60
C ASP A 64 -11.02 -0.47 -1.88
N HIS A 65 -10.54 -0.72 -3.10
CA HIS A 65 -9.18 -0.33 -3.52
C HIS A 65 -8.93 1.17 -3.40
N MET A 66 -9.97 1.98 -3.60
CA MET A 66 -9.96 3.42 -3.54
C MET A 66 -10.60 3.88 -2.23
N ALA A 67 -10.01 3.51 -1.09
CA ALA A 67 -10.54 3.73 0.26
C ALA A 67 -11.05 5.16 0.53
N THR A 68 -10.34 6.18 0.03
CA THR A 68 -10.72 7.60 0.17
C THR A 68 -11.98 7.94 -0.61
N LEU A 69 -12.29 7.21 -1.69
CA LEU A 69 -13.50 7.38 -2.50
C LEU A 69 -14.66 6.54 -1.96
N SER A 70 -14.42 5.26 -1.66
CA SER A 70 -15.46 4.35 -1.18
C SER A 70 -15.91 4.68 0.25
N THR A 71 -14.96 5.10 1.09
CA THR A 71 -15.18 5.38 2.52
C THR A 71 -14.49 6.66 2.99
N PRO A 72 -14.86 7.84 2.45
CA PRO A 72 -14.14 9.09 2.72
C PRO A 72 -14.09 9.47 4.21
N LYS A 73 -15.14 9.12 4.97
CA LYS A 73 -15.22 9.37 6.42
C LYS A 73 -14.39 8.38 7.25
N GLY A 74 -14.17 7.17 6.73
CA GLY A 74 -13.39 6.14 7.41
C GLY A 74 -11.88 6.36 7.31
N THR A 75 -11.43 7.22 6.39
CA THR A 75 -10.02 7.54 6.13
C THR A 75 -9.51 8.80 6.86
N LEU A 76 -10.34 9.50 7.65
CA LEU A 76 -9.98 10.71 8.41
C LEU A 76 -10.01 10.42 9.93
N PRO A 77 -9.06 10.90 10.78
CA PRO A 77 -7.69 11.32 10.54
C PRO A 77 -6.74 10.17 10.88
N ILE A 78 -5.91 9.75 9.93
CA ILE A 78 -4.70 9.01 10.28
C ILE A 78 -3.82 10.07 10.98
N SER A 79 -3.87 10.12 12.31
CA SER A 79 -3.16 11.11 13.12
C SER A 79 -1.69 11.11 12.75
N THR A 80 -1.25 12.19 12.11
CA THR A 80 0.17 12.53 11.97
C THR A 80 0.76 12.80 13.35
#